data_AF-A0A899FXI5-F1
#
_entry.id   AF-A0A899FXI5-F1
#
_cell.length_a   1.000
_cell.length_b   1.000
_cell.length_c   1.000
_cell.angle_alpha   90.00
_cell.angle_beta   90.00
_cell.angle_gamma   90.00
#
_symmetry.space_group_name_H-M   'P 1'
#
loop_
_entity.id
_entity.type
_entity.pdbx_description
1 polymer ?
#
loop_
_entity_poly.entity_id
_entity_poly.type
_entity_poly.pdbx_seq_one_letter_code
_entity_poly.pdbx_strand_id
1 'polypeptide(L)' 'MSPKNKVPYYQKLFQENAHLPIYFRKPGSKLMIYPYLALWATTLAGSLWGVINLVRGIK' A
#
# COMPACT_ATOMS: atom_id res chain seq x y z
N MET A 1 -26.58 -21.13 16.60
CA MET A 1 -26.70 -19.68 16.33
C MET A 1 -26.03 -19.42 14.98
N SER A 2 -26.78 -19.05 13.93
CA SER A 2 -26.20 -18.78 12.61
C SER A 2 -25.20 -17.61 12.70
N PRO A 3 -24.02 -17.67 12.06
CA PRO A 3 -23.12 -16.53 11.99
C PRO A 3 -23.87 -15.30 11.47
N LYS A 4 -23.81 -14.17 12.19
CA LYS A 4 -24.39 -12.91 11.70
C LYS A 4 -23.71 -12.53 10.38
N ASN A 5 -24.52 -12.29 9.35
CA ASN A 5 -24.04 -11.82 8.06
C ASN A 5 -23.34 -10.47 8.22
N LYS A 6 -22.05 -10.39 7.86
CA LYS A 6 -21.23 -9.18 7.93
C LYS A 6 -21.22 -8.37 6.63
N VAL A 7 -21.87 -8.84 5.56
CA VAL A 7 -21.88 -8.18 4.25
C VAL A 7 -22.39 -6.72 4.34
N PRO A 8 -23.54 -6.43 5.00
CA PRO A 8 -24.03 -5.05 5.09
C PRO A 8 -23.06 -4.10 5.80
N TYR A 9 -22.31 -4.61 6.79
CA TYR A 9 -21.28 -3.83 7.49
C TYR A 9 -20.15 -3.40 6.54
N TYR A 10 -19.64 -4.34 5.74
CA TYR A 10 -18.58 -4.02 4.78
C TYR A 10 -19.09 -3.16 3.61
N GLN A 11 -20.32 -3.37 3.14
CA GLN A 11 -20.92 -2.51 2.13
C GLN A 11 -20.97 -1.05 2.59
N LYS A 12 -21.48 -0.81 3.81
CA LYS A 12 -21.51 0.53 4.41
C LYS A 12 -20.10 1.12 4.55
N LEU A 13 -19.15 0.37 5.11
CA LEU A 13 -17.77 0.83 5.31
C LEU A 13 -17.09 1.29 4.00
N PHE A 14 -17.27 0.55 2.91
CA PHE A 14 -16.66 0.86 1.62
C PHE A 14 -17.41 1.95 0.83
N GLN A 15 -18.70 2.15 1.11
CA GLN A 15 -19.52 3.23 0.52
C GLN A 15 -19.27 4.57 1.22
N GLU A 16 -19.13 4.59 2.55
CA GLU A 16 -18.82 5.82 3.32
C GLU A 16 -17.48 6.43 2.90
N ASN A 17 -16.50 5.58 2.57
CA ASN A 17 -15.17 5.99 2.17
C ASN A 17 -14.97 5.99 0.65
N ALA A 18 -16.04 6.17 -0.14
CA ALA A 18 -15.98 6.09 -1.60
C ALA A 18 -15.00 7.09 -2.25
N HIS A 19 -14.74 8.22 -1.58
CA HIS A 19 -13.76 9.23 -2.00
C HIS A 19 -12.30 8.74 -1.92
N LEU A 20 -12.02 7.67 -1.17
CA LEU A 20 -10.70 7.07 -1.09
C LEU A 20 -10.55 5.97 -2.16
N PRO A 21 -9.33 5.72 -2.65
CA PRO A 21 -9.02 4.52 -3.43
C PRO A 21 -9.41 3.26 -2.66
N ILE A 22 -9.89 2.23 -3.36
CA ILE A 22 -10.44 0.99 -2.75
C ILE A 22 -9.51 0.40 -1.70
N TYR A 23 -8.19 0.41 -1.97
CA TYR A 23 -7.18 -0.13 -1.07
C TYR A 23 -6.97 0.69 0.21
N PHE A 24 -7.41 1.95 0.27
CA PHE A 24 -7.33 2.81 1.46
C PHE A 24 -8.61 2.87 2.30
N ARG A 25 -9.71 2.23 1.85
CA ARG A 25 -11.04 2.40 2.48
C ARG A 25 -11.19 1.72 3.84
N LYS A 26 -10.32 0.76 4.16
CA LYS A 26 -10.36 0.05 5.44
C LYS A 26 -9.50 0.78 6.48
N PRO A 27 -9.91 0.93 7.74
CA PRO A 27 -9.15 1.68 8.76
C PRO A 27 -7.71 1.17 8.99
N GLY A 28 -7.46 -0.14 8.83
CA GLY A 28 -6.11 -0.73 8.97
C GLY A 28 -5.27 -0.75 7.68
N SER A 29 -5.81 -0.29 6.56
CA SER A 29 -5.12 -0.38 5.25
C SER A 29 -3.79 0.37 5.22
N LYS A 30 -3.72 1.54 5.87
CA LYS A 30 -2.53 2.39 5.93
C LYS A 30 -1.33 1.67 6.58
N LEU A 31 -1.60 0.81 7.57
CA LEU A 31 -0.56 0.02 8.24
C LEU A 31 0.07 -1.03 7.33
N MET A 32 -0.62 -1.45 6.26
CA MET A 32 -0.07 -2.36 5.26
C MET A 32 0.57 -1.61 4.09
N ILE A 33 -0.07 -0.53 3.63
CA ILE A 33 0.37 0.19 2.43
C ILE A 33 1.66 0.98 2.68
N TYR A 34 1.79 1.64 3.83
CA TYR A 34 2.95 2.50 4.07
C TYR A 34 4.27 1.72 4.18
N PRO A 35 4.36 0.58 4.89
CA PRO A 35 5.57 -0.23 4.89
C PRO A 35 5.92 -0.75 3.48
N TYR A 36 4.92 -1.17 2.70
CA TYR A 36 5.12 -1.61 1.32
C TYR A 36 5.73 -0.49 0.46
N LEU A 37 5.16 0.72 0.52
CA LEU A 37 5.68 1.87 -0.22
C LEU A 37 7.08 2.28 0.23
N ALA A 38 7.38 2.19 1.54
CA ALA A 38 8.71 2.49 2.07
C ALA A 38 9.77 1.50 1.55
N LEU A 39 9.46 0.21 1.54
CA LEU A 39 10.34 -0.82 0.97
C LEU A 39 10.54 -0.60 -0.53
N TRP A 40 9.46 -0.31 -1.25
CA TRP A 40 9.50 -0.07 -2.69
C TRP A 40 10.36 1.16 -3.03
N ALA A 41 10.15 2.28 -2.33
CA ALA A 41 10.92 3.50 -2.53
C ALA A 41 12.40 3.32 -2.22
N THR A 42 12.73 2.62 -1.12
CA THR A 42 14.12 2.31 -0.75
C THR A 42 14.79 1.45 -1.81
N THR A 43 14.09 0.43 -2.31
CA THR A 43 14.62 -0.47 -3.35
C THR A 43 14.85 0.27 -4.65
N LEU A 44 13.92 1.16 -5.05
CA LEU A 44 14.05 1.98 -6.24
C LEU A 44 15.21 2.98 -6.12
N ALA A 45 15.37 3.62 -4.97
CA ALA A 45 16.49 4.53 -4.72
C ALA A 45 17.84 3.80 -4.79
N GLY A 46 17.93 2.61 -4.17
CA GLY A 46 19.13 1.78 -4.21
C GLY A 46 19.49 1.29 -5.61
N SER A 47 18.49 0.89 -6.41
CA SER A 47 18.73 0.47 -7.80
C SER A 47 19.19 1.63 -8.68
N LEU A 48 18.57 2.82 -8.54
CA LEU A 48 19.00 4.03 -9.24
C LEU A 48 20.43 4.43 -8.85
N TRP A 49 20.77 4.39 -7.56
CA TRP A 49 22.13 4.64 -7.09
C TRP A 49 23.14 3.68 -7.72
N GLY A 50 22.82 2.38 -7.75
CA GLY A 50 23.65 1.36 -8.40
C GLY A 50 23.87 1.64 -9.89
N VAL A 51 22.80 2.00 -10.61
CA VAL A 51 22.88 2.37 -12.04
C VAL A 51 23.76 3.61 -12.25
N ILE A 52 23.62 4.64 -11.41
CA ILE A 52 24.44 5.86 -11.50
C ILE A 52 25.92 5.53 -11.31
N ASN A 53 26.27 4.70 -10.32
CA ASN A 53 27.67 4.32 -10.07
C ASN A 53 28.24 3.44 -11.19
N LEU A 54 27.42 2.55 -11.76
CA LEU A 54 27.78 1.76 -12.94
C LEU A 54 28.11 2.67 -14.13
N VAL A 55 27.27 3.66 -14.42
CA VAL A 55 27.49 4.63 -15.51
C VAL A 55 28.72 5.49 -15.24
N ARG A 56 28.98 5.86 -13.98
CA ARG A 56 30.17 6.62 -13.59
C ARG A 56 31.46 5.79 -13.58
N GLY A 57 31.37 4.46 -13.74
CA GLY A 57 32.51 3.55 -13.71
C GLY A 57 33.19 3.48 -12.33
N ILE A 58 32.48 3.85 -11.27
CA ILE A 58 32.97 3.76 -9.89
C ILE A 58 32.90 2.28 -9.50
N LYS A 59 34.07 1.66 -9.29
CA LYS A 59 34.20 0.27 -8.82
C LYS A 59 33.88 0.14 -7.34
#